data_AF-A0A7Y5Z7C6-F1
#
_entry.id   AF-A0A7Y5Z7C6-F1
#
_cell.length_a   1.000
_cell.length_b   1.000
_cell.length_c   1.000
_cell.angle_alpha   90.00
_cell.angle_beta   90.00
_cell.angle_gamma   90.00
#
_symmetry.space_group_name_H-M   'P 1'
#
loop_
_entity.id
_entity.type
_entity.pdbx_description
1 polymer ?
#
loop_
_entity_poly.entity_id
_entity_poly.type
_entity_poly.pdbx_seq_one_letter_code
_entity_poly.pdbx_strand_id
1 'polypeptide(L)'
;MELRCTSIEEVRQQIDRIDREVVALLARRGNFVTQAAAFKKTTDDVRAPARVEQVITKVRGIAHEAGASPDVVERVYRAMIAAFIDEELKTHSALTAQS
;
A
#
# COMPACT_ATOMS: atom_id res chain seq x y z
N MET A 1 24.81 7.15 -7.76
CA MET A 1 24.78 8.19 -8.79
C MET A 1 23.51 7.95 -9.58
N GLU A 2 22.49 8.78 -9.40
CA GLU A 2 21.23 8.66 -10.15
C GLU A 2 21.53 8.82 -11.65
N LEU A 3 20.99 7.91 -12.46
CA LEU A 3 21.03 7.98 -13.91
C LEU A 3 20.28 9.25 -14.34
N ARG A 4 21.01 10.27 -14.83
CA ARG A 4 20.37 11.39 -15.51
C ARG A 4 19.83 10.89 -16.84
N CYS A 5 18.51 10.88 -16.97
CA CYS A 5 17.86 10.67 -18.25
C CYS A 5 18.11 11.89 -19.15
N THR A 6 18.35 11.63 -20.42
CA THR A 6 18.62 12.62 -21.47
C THR A 6 17.42 12.83 -22.40
N SER A 7 16.39 11.97 -22.31
CA SER A 7 15.14 12.07 -23.06
C SER A 7 13.92 11.76 -22.20
N ILE A 8 12.72 12.15 -22.67
CA ILE A 8 11.47 11.81 -22.01
C ILE A 8 11.18 10.30 -22.10
N GLU A 9 11.64 9.64 -23.16
CA GLU A 9 11.56 8.19 -23.33
C GLU A 9 12.37 7.46 -22.25
N GLU A 10 13.59 7.91 -21.96
CA GLU A 10 14.42 7.34 -20.90
C GLU A 10 13.77 7.52 -19.52
N VAL A 11 13.21 8.70 -19.24
CA VAL A 11 12.47 8.94 -18.00
C VAL A 11 11.30 7.95 -17.86
N ARG A 12 10.50 7.78 -18.92
CA ARG A 12 9.37 6.83 -18.92
C ARG A 12 9.83 5.40 -18.68
N GLN A 13 10.92 4.97 -19.30
CA GLN A 13 11.47 3.63 -19.08
C GLN A 13 11.93 3.41 -17.63
N GLN A 14 12.51 4.42 -16.99
CA GLN A 14 12.86 4.34 -15.56
C GLN A 14 11.62 4.27 -14.68
N ILE A 15 10.59 5.07 -14.99
CA ILE A 15 9.30 5.01 -14.27
C ILE A 15 8.66 3.62 -14.44
N ASP A 16 8.58 3.09 -15.66
CA ASP A 16 8.02 1.76 -15.92
C ASP A 16 8.75 0.66 -15.13
N ARG A 17 10.07 0.81 -14.94
CA ARG A 17 10.86 -0.10 -14.12
C ARG A 17 10.48 0.01 -12.64
N ILE A 18 10.38 1.24 -12.11
CA ILE A 18 9.95 1.49 -10.74
C ILE A 18 8.54 0.93 -10.53
N ASP A 19 7.62 1.14 -11.47
CA ASP A 19 6.24 0.66 -11.38
C ASP A 19 6.18 -0.87 -11.26
N ARG A 20 7.02 -1.61 -11.99
CA ARG A 20 7.13 -3.07 -11.83
C ARG A 20 7.59 -3.47 -10.43
N GLU A 21 8.55 -2.75 -9.87
CA GLU A 21 9.04 -2.99 -8.51
C GLU A 21 7.96 -2.66 -7.47
N VAL A 22 7.23 -1.54 -7.64
CA VAL A 22 6.10 -1.15 -6.80
C VAL A 22 5.00 -2.21 -6.84
N VAL A 23 4.62 -2.71 -8.02
CA VAL A 23 3.60 -3.77 -8.15
C VAL A 23 4.04 -5.05 -7.45
N ALA A 24 5.31 -5.47 -7.59
CA ALA A 24 5.83 -6.64 -6.89
C ALA A 24 5.78 -6.47 -5.36
N LEU A 25 6.14 -5.29 -4.86
CA LEU A 25 6.05 -4.96 -3.44
C LEU A 25 4.61 -4.92 -2.93
N LEU A 26 3.67 -4.39 -3.73
CA LEU A 26 2.25 -4.37 -3.42
C LEU A 26 1.69 -5.79 -3.31
N ALA A 27 2.02 -6.68 -4.26
CA ALA A 27 1.61 -8.08 -4.20
C ALA A 27 2.14 -8.76 -2.93
N ARG A 28 3.42 -8.55 -2.58
CA ARG A 28 4.00 -9.09 -1.34
C ARG A 28 3.33 -8.52 -0.10
N ARG A 29 3.03 -7.22 -0.09
CA ARG A 29 2.28 -6.57 1.01
C ARG A 29 0.88 -7.16 1.14
N GLY A 30 0.18 -7.36 0.03
CA GLY A 30 -1.16 -7.95 -0.03
C GLY A 30 -1.19 -9.35 0.58
N ASN A 31 -0.20 -10.19 0.29
CA ASN A 31 -0.10 -11.52 0.91
C ASN A 31 -0.02 -11.46 2.45
N PHE A 32 0.62 -10.44 3.03
CA PHE A 32 0.63 -10.26 4.49
C PHE A 32 -0.69 -9.68 5.02
N VAL A 33 -1.36 -8.83 4.26
CA VAL A 33 -2.71 -8.35 4.59
C VAL A 33 -3.68 -9.54 4.65
N THR A 34 -3.70 -10.40 3.64
CA THR A 34 -4.52 -11.63 3.62
C THR A 34 -4.23 -12.55 4.81
N GLN A 35 -2.96 -12.72 5.18
CA GLN A 35 -2.61 -13.48 6.38
C GLN A 35 -3.10 -12.80 7.66
N ALA A 36 -2.98 -11.47 7.75
CA ALA A 36 -3.50 -10.70 8.88
C ALA A 36 -5.02 -10.84 9.01
N ALA A 37 -5.73 -10.97 7.89
CA ALA A 37 -7.16 -11.20 7.83
C ALA A 37 -7.61 -12.47 8.58
N ALA A 38 -6.80 -13.53 8.57
CA ALA A 38 -7.10 -14.76 9.33
C ALA A 38 -7.17 -14.55 10.86
N PHE A 39 -6.60 -13.47 11.39
CA PHE A 39 -6.64 -13.13 12.82
C PHE A 39 -7.79 -12.19 13.19
N LYS A 40 -8.48 -11.61 12.20
CA LYS A 40 -9.54 -10.62 12.40
C LYS A 40 -10.88 -11.36 12.49
N LYS A 41 -11.67 -11.06 13.53
CA LYS A 41 -12.95 -11.73 13.78
C LYS A 41 -14.14 -10.84 13.46
N THR A 42 -13.95 -9.53 13.46
CA THR A 42 -14.99 -8.54 13.23
C THR A 42 -14.61 -7.56 12.11
N THR A 43 -15.61 -6.89 11.56
CA THR A 43 -15.42 -5.84 10.55
C THR A 43 -14.67 -4.61 11.08
N ASP A 44 -14.74 -4.32 12.39
CA ASP A 44 -13.96 -3.25 13.01
C ASP A 44 -12.47 -3.62 13.12
N ASP A 45 -12.16 -4.90 13.35
CA ASP A 45 -10.78 -5.42 13.30
C ASP A 45 -10.18 -5.31 11.89
N VAL A 46 -11.03 -5.36 10.85
CA VAL A 46 -10.65 -5.17 9.44
C VAL A 46 -10.25 -3.73 9.15
N ARG A 47 -11.02 -2.75 9.65
CA ARG A 47 -10.76 -1.33 9.38
C ARG A 47 -9.60 -0.76 10.20
N ALA A 48 -9.42 -1.22 11.44
CA ALA A 48 -8.29 -0.90 12.33
C ALA A 48 -7.76 0.56 12.22
N PRO A 49 -8.59 1.60 12.47
CA PRO A 49 -8.24 3.00 12.19
C PRO A 49 -6.97 3.48 12.91
N ALA A 50 -6.78 3.05 14.17
CA ALA A 50 -5.57 3.36 14.92
C ALA A 50 -4.30 2.79 14.25
N ARG A 51 -4.41 1.62 13.61
CA ARG A 51 -3.29 1.02 12.89
C ARG A 51 -2.98 1.77 11.60
N VAL A 52 -3.99 2.28 10.90
CA VAL A 52 -3.80 3.11 9.70
C VAL A 52 -2.98 4.35 10.05
N GLU A 53 -3.36 5.10 11.08
CA GLU A 53 -2.63 6.33 11.46
C GLU A 53 -1.19 6.06 11.92
N GLN A 54 -0.93 4.94 12.59
CA GLN A 54 0.44 4.52 12.92
C GLN A 54 1.28 4.28 11.66
N VAL A 55 0.72 3.61 10.65
CA VAL A 55 1.41 3.37 9.39
C VAL A 55 1.67 4.69 8.67
N ILE A 56 0.68 5.59 8.61
CA ILE A 56 0.83 6.91 7.98
C ILE A 56 1.93 7.74 8.66
N THR A 57 1.92 7.81 9.99
CA THR A 57 2.97 8.51 10.75
C THR A 57 4.36 7.96 10.42
N LYS A 58 4.50 6.63 10.38
CA LYS A 58 5.77 5.98 10.06
C LYS A 58 6.24 6.31 8.64
N VAL A 59 5.37 6.20 7.64
CA VAL A 59 5.79 6.39 6.23
C VAL A 59 6.06 7.85 5.90
N ARG A 60 5.42 8.80 6.61
CA ARG A 60 5.80 10.22 6.55
C ARG A 60 7.22 10.45 7.05
N GLY A 61 7.63 9.78 8.12
CA GLY A 61 9.02 9.81 8.61
C GLY A 61 10.00 9.25 7.58
N ILE A 62 9.69 8.09 7.01
CA ILE A 62 10.51 7.46 5.95
C ILE A 62 10.60 8.37 4.71
N ALA A 63 9.50 9.01 4.31
CA ALA A 63 9.49 9.94 3.18
C ALA A 63 10.48 11.09 3.41
N HIS A 64 10.47 11.65 4.62
CA HIS A 64 11.37 12.73 4.99
C HIS A 64 12.85 12.31 4.98
N GLU A 65 13.16 11.11 5.47
CA GLU A 65 14.51 10.53 5.44
C GLU A 65 15.00 10.24 4.00
N ALA A 66 14.08 9.85 3.12
CA ALA A 66 14.37 9.54 1.72
C ALA A 66 14.34 10.76 0.78
N GLY A 67 14.06 11.97 1.28
CA GLY A 67 13.92 13.17 0.46
C GLY A 67 12.65 13.20 -0.42
N ALA A 68 11.67 12.34 -0.14
CA ALA A 68 10.38 12.32 -0.81
C ALA A 68 9.37 13.26 -0.13
N SER A 69 8.37 13.73 -0.88
CA SER A 69 7.28 14.53 -0.30
C SER A 69 6.43 13.68 0.67
N PRO A 70 6.36 14.05 1.96
CA PRO A 70 5.54 13.31 2.93
C PRO A 70 4.06 13.29 2.55
N ASP A 71 3.56 14.35 1.91
CA ASP A 71 2.15 14.47 1.54
C ASP A 71 1.79 13.58 0.34
N VAL A 72 2.72 13.42 -0.61
CA VAL A 72 2.54 12.46 -1.71
C VAL A 72 2.54 11.04 -1.16
N VAL A 73 3.51 10.71 -0.31
CA VAL A 73 3.63 9.37 0.29
C VAL A 73 2.39 9.03 1.12
N GLU A 74 1.91 9.96 1.95
CA GLU A 74 0.70 9.76 2.74
C GLU A 74 -0.52 9.45 1.85
N ARG A 75 -0.77 10.23 0.79
CA ARG A 75 -1.92 10.03 -0.09
C ARG A 75 -1.89 8.66 -0.76
N VAL A 76 -0.72 8.24 -1.24
CA VAL A 76 -0.52 6.91 -1.84
C VAL A 76 -0.79 5.81 -0.81
N TYR A 77 -0.26 5.93 0.41
CA TYR A 77 -0.45 4.93 1.44
C TYR A 77 -1.89 4.84 1.93
N ARG A 78 -2.60 5.97 2.08
CA ARG A 78 -4.02 5.97 2.46
C ARG A 78 -4.88 5.27 1.39
N ALA A 79 -4.67 5.59 0.12
CA ALA A 79 -5.38 4.94 -0.99
C ALA A 79 -5.09 3.43 -1.05
N MET A 80 -3.82 3.04 -0.91
CA MET A 80 -3.41 1.63 -0.88
C MET A 80 -4.06 0.88 0.28
N ILE A 81 -4.04 1.44 1.50
CA ILE A 81 -4.63 0.81 2.67
C ILE A 81 -6.15 0.65 2.51
N ALA A 82 -6.83 1.69 2.02
CA ALA A 82 -8.27 1.64 1.75
C ALA A 82 -8.62 0.53 0.75
N ALA A 83 -7.86 0.42 -0.36
CA ALA A 83 -8.07 -0.63 -1.35
C ALA A 83 -7.94 -2.04 -0.77
N PHE A 84 -6.94 -2.28 0.10
CA PHE A 84 -6.77 -3.55 0.79
C PHE A 84 -7.91 -3.86 1.77
N ILE A 85 -8.39 -2.87 2.52
CA ILE A 85 -9.54 -3.02 3.42
C ILE A 85 -10.80 -3.37 2.60
N ASP A 86 -11.03 -2.71 1.47
CA ASP A 86 -12.17 -2.99 0.60
C ASP A 86 -12.13 -4.41 0.01
N GLU A 87 -10.94 -4.87 -0.39
CA GLU A 87 -10.73 -6.24 -0.86
C GLU A 87 -10.95 -7.28 0.25
N GLU A 88 -10.46 -7.01 1.47
CA GLU A 88 -10.71 -7.83 2.65
C GLU A 88 -12.22 -7.91 2.97
N LEU A 89 -12.93 -6.78 2.99
CA LEU A 89 -14.37 -6.74 3.30
C LEU A 89 -15.19 -7.54 2.29
N LYS A 90 -14.86 -7.46 0.99
CA LYS A 90 -15.49 -8.28 -0.05
C LYS A 90 -15.29 -9.78 0.23
N THR A 91 -14.07 -10.17 0.56
CA THR A 91 -13.73 -11.58 0.85
C THR A 91 -14.46 -12.09 2.10
N HIS A 92 -14.51 -11.31 3.17
CA HIS A 92 -15.24 -11.67 4.39
C HIS A 92 -16.74 -11.80 4.16
N SER A 93 -17.34 -10.86 3.40
CA SER A 93 -18.77 -10.92 3.09
C SER A 93 -19.16 -12.18 2.31
N ALA A 94 -18.31 -12.63 1.38
CA ALA A 94 -18.51 -13.85 0.61
C ALA A 94 -18.41 -15.12 1.48
N LEU A 95 -17.52 -15.13 2.47
CA LEU A 95 -17.37 -16.24 3.42
C LEU A 95 -18.57 -16.33 4.37
N THR A 96 -19.07 -15.20 4.87
CA THR A 96 -20.26 -15.17 5.75
C THR A 96 -21.57 -15.47 5.04
N ALA A 97 -21.66 -15.30 3.72
CA ALA A 97 -22.86 -15.61 2.93
C ALA A 97 -22.98 -17.09 2.51
N GLN A 98 -21.94 -17.90 2.72
CA GLN A 98 -21.91 -19.34 2.43
C GLN A 98 -22.02 -20.21 3.69
N SER A 99 -22.22 -19.62 4.87
CA SER A 99 -22.46 -20.30 6.15
C SER A 99 -23.91 -20.10 6.58
#